data_AF-A0A9D8C503-F1
#
_entry.id   AF-A0A9D8C503-F1
#
_cell.length_a   1.000
_cell.length_b   1.000
_cell.length_c   1.000
_cell.angle_alpha   90.00
_cell.angle_beta   90.00
_cell.angle_gamma   90.00
#
_symmetry.space_group_name_H-M   'P 1'
#
loop_
_entity.id
_entity.type
_entity.pdbx_description
1 polymer ?
#
loop_
_entity_poly.entity_id
_entity_poly.type
_entity_poly.pdbx_seq_one_letter_code
_entity_poly.pdbx_strand_id
1 'polypeptide(L)'
;MFALRSRVPLLRAGEGIGIDMALGSLPFEERCVRRASDWEMAPGAALRTCSAADLIVLKTFAGRPRDWLDLEAVLLRQRSSLD
;
A
#
# COMPACT_ATOMS: atom_id res chain seq x y z
N MET A 1 10.92 -17.16 13.06
CA MET A 1 11.13 -15.70 12.92
C MET A 1 10.21 -15.17 11.81
N PHE A 2 9.15 -14.42 12.14
CA PHE A 2 8.11 -13.95 11.20
C PHE A 2 8.72 -13.13 10.04
N ALA A 3 9.51 -12.11 10.37
CA ALA A 3 10.10 -11.18 9.41
C ALA A 3 10.96 -11.84 8.32
N LEU A 4 11.72 -12.88 8.65
CA LEU A 4 12.55 -13.59 7.66
C LEU A 4 11.71 -14.42 6.67
N ARG A 5 10.55 -14.92 7.10
CA ARG A 5 9.64 -15.71 6.25
C ARG A 5 8.70 -14.82 5.43
N SER A 6 8.17 -13.77 6.04
CA SER A 6 7.24 -12.84 5.40
C SER A 6 7.93 -11.73 4.62
N ARG A 7 9.22 -11.48 4.89
CA ARG A 7 9.93 -10.25 4.48
C ARG A 7 9.26 -8.97 4.98
N VAL A 8 8.54 -9.07 6.11
CA VAL A 8 7.86 -7.94 6.76
C VAL A 8 8.37 -7.80 8.20
N PRO A 9 9.41 -7.00 8.46
CA PRO A 9 9.74 -6.56 9.80
C PRO A 9 8.58 -5.79 10.43
N LEU A 10 8.21 -6.18 11.66
CA LEU A 10 7.25 -5.48 12.48
C LEU A 10 8.01 -4.48 13.35
N LEU A 11 7.75 -3.20 13.14
CA LEU A 11 8.37 -2.09 13.86
C LEU A 11 7.35 -1.43 14.78
N ARG A 12 7.84 -0.57 15.67
CA ARG A 12 7.00 0.23 16.56
C ARG A 12 7.56 1.65 16.64
N ALA A 13 6.71 2.64 16.44
CA ALA A 13 7.04 4.05 16.65
C ALA A 13 7.28 4.32 18.16
N GLY A 14 7.95 5.44 18.49
CA GLY A 14 8.18 5.84 19.89
C GLY A 14 6.88 5.94 20.71
N GLU A 15 5.80 6.39 20.07
CA GLU A 15 4.45 6.49 20.65
C GLU A 15 3.69 5.15 20.73
N GLY A 16 4.36 4.03 20.43
CA GLY A 16 3.75 2.69 20.52
C GLY A 16 2.91 2.27 19.31
N ILE A 17 2.85 3.06 18.24
CA ILE A 17 2.10 2.70 17.01
C ILE A 17 2.85 1.60 16.25
N GLY A 18 2.16 0.53 15.87
CA GLY A 18 2.72 -0.56 15.07
C GLY A 18 2.93 -0.17 13.61
N ILE A 19 4.06 -0.57 13.03
CA ILE A 19 4.42 -0.29 11.63
C ILE A 19 4.83 -1.60 10.97
N ASP A 20 4.14 -1.97 9.89
CA ASP A 20 4.52 -3.08 9.04
C ASP A 20 5.41 -2.56 7.91
N MET A 21 6.67 -3.01 7.86
CA MET A 21 7.60 -2.62 6.79
C MET A 21 7.75 -3.77 5.81
N ALA A 22 7.31 -3.61 4.57
CA ALA A 22 7.54 -4.61 3.53
C ALA A 22 8.92 -4.44 2.88
N LEU A 23 9.75 -5.48 2.88
CA LEU A 23 11.01 -5.51 2.14
C LEU A 23 10.76 -6.08 0.74
N GLY A 24 10.45 -5.16 -0.18
CA GLY A 24 10.16 -5.49 -1.58
C GLY A 24 11.22 -6.38 -2.22
N SER A 25 10.78 -7.21 -3.15
CA SER A 25 11.63 -8.15 -3.90
C SER A 25 11.25 -8.24 -5.38
N LEU A 26 10.11 -7.67 -5.75
CA LEU A 26 9.59 -7.70 -7.11
C LEU A 26 9.90 -6.37 -7.81
N PRO A 27 10.29 -6.39 -9.10
CA PRO A 27 10.44 -5.18 -9.91
C PRO A 27 9.17 -4.32 -9.96
N PHE A 28 7.99 -4.92 -9.75
CA PHE A 28 6.73 -4.18 -9.63
C PHE A 28 6.72 -3.26 -8.40
N GLU A 29 7.14 -3.75 -7.23
CA GLU A 29 7.17 -2.98 -5.98
C GLU A 29 8.13 -1.78 -6.09
N GLU A 30 9.29 -1.98 -6.74
CA GLU A 30 10.22 -0.90 -7.04
C GLU A 30 9.56 0.18 -7.91
N ARG A 31 8.83 -0.21 -8.96
CA ARG A 31 8.08 0.73 -9.81
C ARG A 31 6.96 1.42 -9.07
N CYS A 32 6.29 0.77 -8.12
CA CYS A 32 5.28 1.40 -7.27
C CYS A 32 5.90 2.51 -6.41
N VAL A 33 7.02 2.24 -5.75
CA VAL A 33 7.73 3.25 -4.94
C VAL A 33 8.20 4.41 -5.82
N ARG A 34 8.79 4.11 -6.99
CA ARG A 34 9.28 5.13 -7.92
C ARG A 34 8.17 6.04 -8.45
N ARG A 35 6.97 5.49 -8.71
CA ARG A 35 5.80 6.24 -9.21
C ARG A 35 4.93 6.83 -8.11
N ALA A 36 5.21 6.52 -6.84
CA ALA A 36 4.45 7.05 -5.72
C ALA A 36 4.45 8.57 -5.73
N SER A 37 3.34 9.18 -5.33
CA SER A 37 3.14 10.62 -5.32
C SER A 37 2.55 11.05 -3.98
N ASP A 38 2.65 12.34 -3.69
CA ASP A 38 2.12 12.88 -2.45
C ASP A 38 0.59 12.98 -2.56
N TRP A 39 -0.11 12.54 -1.51
CA TRP A 39 -1.55 12.65 -1.36
C TRP A 39 -1.84 13.42 -0.07
N GLU A 40 -2.49 14.58 -0.22
CA GLU A 40 -2.84 15.44 0.91
C GLU A 40 -3.98 14.81 1.71
N MET A 41 -3.68 14.44 2.96
CA MET A 41 -4.65 13.82 3.88
C MET A 41 -5.43 14.86 4.68
N ALA A 42 -4.76 15.97 4.99
CA ALA A 42 -5.28 17.11 5.71
C ALA A 42 -4.46 18.35 5.30
N PRO A 43 -4.97 19.58 5.52
CA PRO A 43 -4.25 20.79 5.15
C PRO A 43 -2.81 20.82 5.67
N GLY A 44 -1.84 20.81 4.76
CA GLY A 44 -0.41 20.82 5.09
C GLY A 44 0.17 19.48 5.55
N ALA A 45 -0.59 18.39 5.47
CA ALA A 45 -0.15 17.04 5.81
C ALA A 45 -0.39 16.09 4.62
N ALA A 46 0.70 15.76 3.92
CA ALA A 46 0.68 14.83 2.81
C ALA A 46 1.45 13.55 3.14
N LEU A 47 0.94 12.42 2.64
CA LEU A 47 1.66 11.15 2.64
C LEU A 47 2.01 10.76 1.21
N ARG A 48 3.19 10.20 1.03
CA ARG A 48 3.57 9.61 -0.25
C ARG A 48 2.93 8.23 -0.39
N THR A 49 2.03 8.07 -1.36
CA THR A 49 1.26 6.86 -1.58
C THR A 49 1.46 6.33 -3.00
N CYS A 50 1.30 5.03 -3.22
CA CYS A 50 1.17 4.48 -4.56
C CYS A 50 -0.13 4.98 -5.22
N SER A 51 -0.24 4.82 -6.54
CA SER A 51 -1.50 5.10 -7.25
C SER A 51 -2.59 4.09 -6.84
N ALA A 52 -3.85 4.43 -7.15
CA ALA A 52 -4.96 3.51 -6.93
C ALA A 52 -4.82 2.21 -7.76
N ALA A 53 -4.34 2.31 -9.01
CA ALA A 53 -4.08 1.16 -9.86
C ALA A 53 -3.00 0.23 -9.27
N ASP A 54 -1.91 0.80 -8.77
CA ASP A 54 -0.86 0.03 -8.11
C ASP A 54 -1.36 -0.62 -6.80
N LEU A 55 -2.17 0.11 -6.03
CA LEU A 55 -2.82 -0.42 -4.83
C LEU A 55 -3.73 -1.61 -5.16
N ILE A 56 -4.47 -1.54 -6.27
CA ILE A 56 -5.31 -2.65 -6.75
C ILE A 56 -4.45 -3.89 -7.00
N VAL A 57 -3.36 -3.76 -7.75
CA VAL A 57 -2.47 -4.89 -8.06
C VAL A 57 -1.88 -5.50 -6.78
N LEU A 58 -1.41 -4.67 -5.84
CA LEU A 58 -0.88 -5.14 -4.55
C LEU A 58 -1.93 -5.93 -3.74
N LYS A 59 -3.17 -5.42 -3.69
CA LYS A 59 -4.28 -6.03 -2.97
C LYS A 59 -4.76 -7.33 -3.62
N THR A 60 -4.87 -7.35 -4.94
CA THR A 60 -5.19 -8.56 -5.72
C THR A 60 -4.13 -9.63 -5.52
N PHE A 61 -2.84 -9.27 -5.51
CA PHE A 61 -1.75 -10.22 -5.27
C PHE A 61 -1.75 -10.79 -3.84
N ALA A 62 -2.13 -9.99 -2.84
CA ALA A 62 -2.28 -10.47 -1.46
C ALA A 62 -3.43 -11.48 -1.30
N GLY A 63 -4.51 -11.31 -2.06
CA GLY A 63 -5.55 -12.31 -2.25
C GLY A 63 -6.35 -12.72 -1.01
N ARG A 64 -6.28 -11.96 0.10
CA ARG A 64 -7.05 -12.29 1.31
C ARG A 64 -8.52 -11.91 1.09
N PRO A 65 -9.50 -12.58 1.74
CA PRO A 65 -10.92 -12.26 1.59
C PRO A 65 -11.24 -10.77 1.79
N ARG A 66 -10.57 -10.11 2.74
CA ARG A 66 -10.74 -8.68 3.01
C ARG A 66 -10.20 -7.77 1.90
N ASP A 67 -9.15 -8.18 1.19
CA ASP A 67 -8.58 -7.35 0.13
C ASP A 67 -9.58 -7.16 -1.03
N TRP A 68 -10.44 -8.14 -1.31
CA TRP A 68 -11.49 -8.01 -2.34
C TRP A 68 -12.53 -6.94 -1.99
N LEU A 69 -12.93 -6.84 -0.72
CA LEU A 69 -13.83 -5.77 -0.26
C LEU A 69 -13.17 -4.39 -0.36
N ASP A 70 -11.88 -4.31 -0.04
CA ASP A 70 -11.12 -3.06 -0.18
C ASP A 70 -11.03 -2.62 -1.66
N LEU A 71 -10.84 -3.57 -2.58
CA LEU A 71 -10.79 -3.32 -4.02
C LEU A 71 -12.09 -2.70 -4.55
N GLU A 72 -13.25 -3.22 -4.12
CA GLU A 72 -14.54 -2.65 -4.51
C GLU A 72 -14.66 -1.17 -4.14
N ALA A 73 -14.23 -0.81 -2.92
CA ALA A 73 -14.26 0.58 -2.46
C ALA A 73 -13.32 1.49 -3.28
N VAL A 74 -12.12 1.01 -3.63
CA VAL A 74 -11.16 1.74 -4.47
C VAL A 74 -11.73 1.94 -5.88
N LEU A 75 -12.28 0.89 -6.50
CA LEU A 75 -12.87 0.95 -7.83
C LEU A 75 -14.07 1.91 -7.89
N LEU A 76 -14.94 1.87 -6.88
CA LEU A 76 -16.09 2.79 -6.78
C LEU A 76 -15.68 4.26 -6.71
N ARG A 77 -14.56 4.56 -6.04
CA ARG A 77 -14.03 5.93 -5.91
C ARG A 77 -13.30 6.41 -7.16
N GLN A 78 -12.76 5.48 -7.97
CA GLN A 78 -11.90 5.76 -9.12
C GLN A 78 -12.59 5.58 -10.48
N ARG A 79 -13.93 5.40 -10.50
CA ARG A 79 -14.79 5.01 -11.65
C ARG A 79 -14.41 5.53 -13.04
N SER A 80 -13.79 6.70 -13.18
CA SER A 80 -13.45 7.32 -14.47
C SER A 80 -11.99 7.80 -14.59
N SER A 81 -11.10 7.39 -13.68
CA SER A 81 -9.69 7.85 -13.62
C SER A 81 -8.68 6.71 -13.49
N LEU A 82 -9.12 5.46 -13.66
CA LEU A 82 -8.20 4.32 -13.78
C LEU A 82 -7.76 4.24 -15.24
N ASP A 83 -6.60 4.82 -15.52
CA ASP A 83 -5.86 4.64 -16.79
C ASP A 83 -4.91 3.43 -16.71
#